data_AF-A0A834XYU5-F1
#
_entry.id   AF-A0A834XYU5-F1
#
_cell.length_a   1.000
_cell.length_b   1.000
_cell.length_c   1.000
_cell.angle_alpha   90.00
_cell.angle_beta   90.00
_cell.angle_gamma   90.00
#
_symmetry.space_group_name_H-M   'P 1'
#
loop_
_entity.id
_entity.type
_entity.pdbx_description
1 polymer ?
#
loop_
_entity_poly.entity_id
_entity_poly.type
_entity_poly.pdbx_seq_one_letter_code
_entity_poly.pdbx_strand_id
1 'polypeptide(L)'
;MAAVIKDTGVIWSRLFDHRPFVHGEISYFVREFEEKRGDREVERLFKILEYSSELDQSQIDRAEQLGDCYLPSLKANTDVALSMCERILERENKFDSDIELADKRETRKKQWEQFMNHMSEKCRQVDETFTEKEEKLTEFYIDLEKKLQN
;
A
#
# COMPACT_ATOMS: atom_id res chain seq x y z
N MET A 1 -40.97 80.64 50.76
CA MET A 1 -41.46 79.36 51.32
C MET A 1 -41.92 78.38 50.23
N ALA A 2 -42.72 78.82 49.25
CA ALA A 2 -43.17 77.95 48.13
C ALA A 2 -42.04 77.36 47.26
N ALA A 3 -40.96 78.12 47.00
CA ALA A 3 -39.82 77.63 46.22
C ALA A 3 -39.10 76.45 46.89
N VAL A 4 -38.87 76.55 48.19
CA VAL A 4 -38.21 75.49 48.98
C VAL A 4 -39.03 74.20 49.00
N ILE A 5 -40.36 74.31 49.12
CA ILE A 5 -41.27 73.15 49.09
C ILE A 5 -41.24 72.48 47.71
N LYS A 6 -41.21 73.27 46.63
CA LYS A 6 -41.09 72.77 45.26
C LYS A 6 -39.77 72.03 45.05
N ASP A 7 -38.66 72.62 45.48
CA ASP A 7 -37.33 72.01 45.35
C ASP A 7 -37.22 70.71 46.16
N THR A 8 -37.79 70.70 47.37
CA THR A 8 -37.81 69.49 48.22
C THR A 8 -38.64 68.38 47.59
N GLY A 9 -39.77 68.70 46.97
CA GLY A 9 -40.60 67.74 46.23
C GLY A 9 -39.91 67.16 45.00
N VAL A 10 -39.11 67.98 44.29
CA VAL A 10 -38.30 67.53 43.14
C VAL A 10 -37.15 66.63 43.58
N ILE A 11 -36.51 66.93 44.71
CA ILE A 11 -35.46 66.07 45.27
C ILE A 11 -36.07 64.74 45.73
N TRP A 12 -37.23 64.77 46.38
CA TRP A 12 -37.93 63.58 46.84
C TRP A 12 -38.35 62.68 45.68
N SER A 13 -38.94 63.24 44.61
CA SER A 13 -39.31 62.43 43.44
C SER A 13 -38.10 61.84 42.73
N ARG A 14 -36.96 62.55 42.67
CA ARG A 14 -35.73 61.98 42.11
C ARG A 14 -35.13 60.86 42.97
N LEU A 15 -35.22 60.96 44.29
CA LEU A 15 -34.66 59.95 45.21
C LEU A 15 -35.58 58.74 45.39
N PHE A 16 -36.90 58.96 45.35
CA PHE A 16 -37.89 57.96 45.75
C PHE A 16 -38.91 57.60 44.68
N ASP A 17 -38.94 58.26 43.51
CA ASP A 17 -39.69 57.76 42.36
C ASP A 17 -38.78 56.87 41.51
N HIS A 18 -38.80 55.57 41.81
CA HIS A 18 -37.98 54.56 41.12
C HIS A 18 -38.55 54.19 39.75
N ARG A 19 -39.76 54.67 39.40
CA ARG A 19 -40.43 54.30 38.15
C ARG A 19 -39.59 54.59 36.90
N PRO A 20 -38.88 55.72 36.76
CA PRO A 20 -38.02 55.96 35.60
C PRO A 20 -36.85 54.98 35.52
N PHE A 21 -36.27 54.61 36.65
CA PHE A 21 -35.18 53.62 36.71
C PHE A 21 -35.69 52.24 36.32
N VAL A 22 -36.75 51.74 36.98
CA VAL A 22 -37.33 50.43 36.70
C VAL A 22 -37.82 50.34 35.25
N HIS A 23 -38.43 51.39 34.73
CA HIS A 23 -38.86 51.44 33.33
C HIS A 23 -37.67 51.41 32.36
N GLY A 24 -36.56 52.09 32.69
CA GLY A 24 -35.31 52.02 31.94
C GLY A 24 -34.73 50.61 31.90
N GLU A 25 -34.67 49.93 33.05
CA GLU A 25 -34.19 48.54 33.16
C GLU A 25 -35.08 47.55 32.39
N ILE A 26 -36.41 47.69 32.49
CA ILE A 26 -37.36 46.85 31.74
C ILE A 26 -37.18 47.09 30.22
N SER A 27 -37.07 48.34 29.79
CA SER A 27 -36.88 48.67 28.38
C SER A 27 -35.53 48.17 27.86
N TYR A 28 -34.48 48.26 28.68
CA TYR A 28 -33.17 47.70 28.37
C TYR A 28 -33.24 46.18 28.22
N PHE A 29 -33.91 45.50 29.17
CA PHE A 29 -34.07 44.05 29.14
C PHE A 29 -34.79 43.60 27.85
N VAL A 30 -35.95 44.18 27.52
CA VAL A 30 -36.69 43.87 26.30
C VAL A 30 -35.83 44.11 25.06
N ARG A 31 -35.15 45.26 24.98
CA ARG A 31 -34.28 45.57 23.83
C ARG A 31 -33.14 44.58 23.67
N GLU A 32 -32.42 44.24 24.74
CA GLU A 32 -31.24 43.38 24.65
C GLU A 32 -31.58 41.90 24.45
N PHE A 33 -32.67 41.42 25.07
CA PHE A 33 -32.99 40.00 25.12
C PHE A 33 -34.08 39.56 24.15
N GLU A 34 -34.96 40.47 23.72
CA GLU A 34 -36.00 40.15 22.75
C GLU A 34 -35.69 40.81 21.40
N GLU A 35 -35.55 42.14 21.35
CA GLU A 35 -35.44 42.89 20.08
C GLU A 35 -34.10 42.65 19.36
N LYS A 36 -32.97 42.69 20.08
CA LYS A 36 -31.64 42.45 19.48
C LYS A 36 -31.42 41.00 19.07
N ARG A 37 -32.06 40.05 19.75
CA ARG A 37 -31.97 38.63 19.39
C ARG A 37 -32.83 38.33 18.15
N GLY A 38 -34.00 38.96 18.07
CA GLY A 38 -34.96 38.75 16.99
C GLY A 38 -35.25 37.27 16.79
N ASP A 39 -35.44 36.87 15.54
CA ASP A 39 -35.79 35.48 15.19
C ASP A 39 -34.56 34.59 14.92
N ARG A 40 -33.36 35.01 15.31
CA ARG A 40 -32.12 34.28 15.01
C ARG A 40 -32.13 32.83 15.53
N GLU A 41 -32.73 32.60 16.70
CA GLU A 41 -32.84 31.25 17.27
C GLU A 41 -33.83 30.40 16.47
N VAL A 42 -34.94 31.00 16.04
CA VAL A 42 -35.96 30.35 15.21
C VAL A 42 -35.40 29.99 13.83
N GLU A 43 -34.68 30.92 13.18
CA GLU A 43 -33.99 30.65 11.91
C GLU A 43 -32.97 29.50 12.04
N ARG A 44 -32.23 29.44 13.15
CA ARG A 44 -31.30 28.34 13.41
C ARG A 44 -32.02 27.01 13.56
N LEU A 45 -33.15 26.99 14.27
CA LEU A 45 -33.96 25.77 14.42
C LEU A 45 -34.50 25.30 13.08
N PHE A 46 -34.97 26.21 12.22
CA PHE A 46 -35.40 25.86 10.87
C PHE A 46 -34.27 25.27 10.02
N LYS A 47 -33.07 25.86 10.07
CA LYS A 47 -31.90 25.30 9.38
C LYS A 47 -31.51 23.91 9.88
N ILE A 48 -31.56 23.68 11.19
CA ILE A 48 -31.29 22.36 11.76
C ILE A 48 -32.34 21.36 11.31
N LEU A 49 -33.61 21.75 11.29
CA LEU A 49 -34.70 20.90 10.81
C LEU A 49 -34.56 20.56 9.33
N GLU A 50 -34.20 21.54 8.50
CA GLU A 50 -33.91 21.36 7.08
C GLU A 50 -32.78 20.35 6.88
N TYR A 51 -31.62 20.55 7.52
CA TYR A 51 -30.50 19.60 7.42
C TYR A 51 -30.85 18.21 7.94
N SER A 52 -31.57 18.11 9.06
CA SER A 52 -31.99 16.82 9.59
C SER A 52 -32.93 16.11 8.62
N SER A 53 -33.83 16.84 7.97
CA SER A 53 -34.78 16.27 7.02
C SER A 53 -34.08 15.86 5.72
N GLU A 54 -33.16 16.67 5.21
CA GLU A 54 -32.37 16.34 4.01
C GLU A 54 -31.49 15.09 4.23
N LEU A 55 -30.87 14.99 5.40
CA LEU A 55 -30.07 13.84 5.78
C LEU A 55 -30.91 12.57 5.81
N ASP A 56 -32.05 12.61 6.51
CA ASP A 56 -32.98 11.49 6.66
C ASP A 56 -33.61 11.05 5.32
N GLN A 57 -34.02 12.01 4.49
CA GLN A 57 -34.78 11.71 3.27
C GLN A 57 -33.93 11.40 2.04
N SER A 58 -32.66 11.79 2.00
CA SER A 58 -31.89 11.74 0.75
C SER A 58 -30.42 11.37 0.89
N GLN A 59 -29.72 11.93 1.89
CA GLN A 59 -28.26 11.79 1.90
C GLN A 59 -27.82 10.41 2.36
N ILE A 60 -28.55 9.79 3.29
CA ILE A 60 -28.25 8.42 3.77
C ILE A 60 -28.43 7.41 2.62
N ASP A 61 -29.61 7.39 2.00
CA ASP A 61 -29.90 6.50 0.87
C ASP A 61 -28.94 6.70 -0.29
N ARG A 62 -28.59 7.96 -0.59
CA ARG A 62 -27.61 8.28 -1.63
C ARG A 62 -26.23 7.75 -1.28
N ALA A 63 -25.79 7.88 -0.02
CA ALA A 63 -24.50 7.38 0.41
C ALA A 63 -24.43 5.84 0.31
N GLU A 64 -25.51 5.15 0.69
CA GLU A 64 -25.64 3.69 0.55
C GLU A 64 -25.54 3.27 -0.93
N GLN A 65 -26.35 3.88 -1.80
CA GLN A 65 -26.34 3.58 -3.24
C GLN A 65 -24.98 3.81 -3.91
N LEU A 66 -24.31 4.92 -3.58
CA LEU A 66 -22.96 5.19 -4.07
C LEU A 66 -21.97 4.14 -3.53
N GLY A 67 -22.10 3.76 -2.27
CA GLY A 67 -21.33 2.69 -1.65
C GLY A 67 -21.48 1.38 -2.44
N ASP A 68 -22.71 0.94 -2.68
CA ASP A 68 -23.03 -0.29 -3.39
C ASP A 68 -22.58 -0.28 -4.85
N CYS A 69 -22.57 0.87 -5.51
CA CYS A 69 -22.14 0.99 -6.90
C CYS A 69 -20.63 0.94 -7.06
N TYR A 70 -19.88 1.61 -6.18
CA TYR A 70 -18.45 1.84 -6.39
C TYR A 70 -17.53 0.95 -5.55
N LEU A 71 -17.92 0.60 -4.31
CA LEU A 71 -17.08 -0.20 -3.42
C LEU A 71 -16.82 -1.62 -3.95
N PRO A 72 -17.79 -2.34 -4.53
CA PRO A 72 -17.52 -3.68 -5.06
C PRO A 72 -16.51 -3.68 -6.20
N SER A 73 -16.60 -2.69 -7.10
CA SER A 73 -15.65 -2.54 -8.21
C SER A 73 -14.25 -2.19 -7.70
N LEU A 74 -14.16 -1.25 -6.76
CA LEU A 74 -12.89 -0.90 -6.12
C LEU A 74 -12.26 -2.11 -5.44
N LYS A 75 -13.04 -2.85 -4.65
CA LYS A 75 -12.60 -4.07 -3.97
C LYS A 75 -12.09 -5.12 -4.97
N ALA A 76 -12.86 -5.38 -6.02
CA ALA A 76 -12.46 -6.36 -7.04
C ALA A 76 -11.12 -5.96 -7.70
N ASN A 77 -10.94 -4.68 -8.03
CA ASN A 77 -9.70 -4.19 -8.61
C ASN A 77 -8.51 -4.31 -7.65
N THR A 78 -8.72 -4.01 -6.35
CA THR A 78 -7.69 -4.18 -5.34
C THR A 78 -7.33 -5.65 -5.10
N ASP A 79 -8.33 -6.54 -5.09
CA ASP A 79 -8.12 -7.98 -4.93
C ASP A 79 -7.33 -8.56 -6.11
N VAL A 80 -7.63 -8.10 -7.34
CA VAL A 80 -6.85 -8.47 -8.54
C VAL A 80 -5.42 -7.96 -8.44
N ALA A 81 -5.20 -6.70 -8.06
CA ALA A 81 -3.87 -6.14 -7.90
C ALA A 81 -3.06 -6.89 -6.83
N LEU A 82 -3.67 -7.25 -5.71
CA LEU A 82 -3.05 -8.03 -4.65
C LEU A 82 -2.64 -9.43 -5.16
N SER A 83 -3.56 -10.13 -5.82
CA SER A 83 -3.30 -11.44 -6.43
C SER A 83 -2.14 -11.39 -7.45
N MET A 84 -2.05 -10.31 -8.23
CA MET A 84 -0.91 -10.09 -9.13
C MET A 84 0.41 -9.94 -8.38
N CYS A 85 0.44 -9.14 -7.31
CA CYS A 85 1.62 -8.96 -6.46
C CYS A 85 2.06 -10.28 -5.81
N GLU A 86 1.11 -11.02 -5.22
CA GLU A 86 1.37 -12.33 -4.61
C GLU A 86 1.96 -13.31 -5.62
N ARG A 87 1.41 -13.35 -6.84
CA ARG A 87 1.93 -14.21 -7.91
C ARG A 87 3.35 -13.82 -8.35
N ILE A 88 3.71 -12.55 -8.31
CA ILE A 88 5.09 -12.09 -8.60
C ILE A 88 6.04 -12.58 -7.49
N LEU A 89 5.66 -12.42 -6.23
CA LEU A 89 6.45 -12.89 -5.09
C LEU A 89 6.60 -14.43 -5.08
N GLU A 90 5.52 -15.16 -5.40
CA GLU A 90 5.59 -16.61 -5.57
C GLU A 90 6.51 -17.03 -6.71
N ARG A 91 6.50 -16.28 -7.82
CA ARG A 91 7.41 -16.55 -8.94
C ARG A 91 8.86 -16.31 -8.56
N GLU A 92 9.15 -15.27 -7.77
CA GLU A 92 10.49 -15.04 -7.24
C GLU A 92 10.94 -16.22 -6.36
N ASN A 93 10.08 -16.68 -5.44
CA ASN A 93 10.36 -17.85 -4.60
C ASN A 93 10.48 -19.16 -5.39
N LYS A 94 9.72 -19.32 -6.49
CA LYS A 94 9.80 -20.49 -7.38
C LYS A 94 10.93 -20.38 -8.41
N PHE A 95 11.52 -19.19 -8.58
CA PHE A 95 12.79 -18.97 -9.28
C PHE A 95 13.97 -19.40 -8.42
N ASP A 96 13.75 -20.27 -7.43
CA ASP A 96 14.73 -21.21 -6.90
C ASP A 96 15.08 -22.28 -7.97
N SER A 97 15.42 -21.78 -9.16
CA SER A 97 16.06 -22.52 -10.24
C SER A 97 17.38 -23.12 -9.79
N ASP A 98 17.89 -22.76 -8.61
CA ASP A 98 19.11 -23.30 -8.04
C ASP A 98 19.05 -24.81 -7.88
N ILE A 99 17.89 -25.40 -7.53
CA ILE A 99 17.76 -26.87 -7.42
C ILE A 99 17.84 -27.53 -8.81
N GLU A 100 17.07 -27.04 -9.79
CA GLU A 100 17.07 -27.61 -11.14
C GLU A 100 18.38 -27.34 -11.89
N LEU A 101 19.00 -26.18 -11.65
CA LEU A 101 20.31 -25.83 -12.15
C LEU A 101 21.40 -26.66 -11.49
N ALA A 102 21.30 -26.97 -10.19
CA ALA A 102 22.23 -27.86 -9.50
C ALA A 102 22.18 -29.28 -10.10
N ASP A 103 20.99 -29.83 -10.31
CA ASP A 103 20.84 -31.17 -10.89
C ASP A 103 21.36 -31.24 -12.35
N LYS A 104 21.09 -30.20 -13.15
CA LYS A 104 21.66 -30.06 -14.51
C LYS A 104 23.18 -29.89 -14.49
N ARG A 105 23.74 -29.18 -13.50
CA ARG A 105 25.20 -29.05 -13.33
C ARG A 105 25.84 -30.39 -12.97
N GLU A 106 25.24 -31.14 -12.04
CA GLU A 106 25.69 -32.46 -11.62
C GLU A 106 25.66 -33.46 -12.78
N THR A 107 24.57 -33.46 -13.55
CA THR A 107 24.43 -34.32 -14.74
C THR A 107 25.50 -34.01 -15.78
N ARG A 108 25.76 -32.72 -16.04
CA ARG A 108 26.80 -32.29 -16.98
C ARG A 108 28.20 -32.68 -16.51
N LYS A 109 28.45 -32.61 -15.20
CA LYS A 109 29.72 -33.05 -14.59
C LYS A 109 29.94 -34.55 -14.81
N LYS A 110 28.92 -35.39 -14.57
CA LYS A 110 28.99 -36.84 -14.83
C LYS A 110 29.24 -37.16 -16.31
N GLN A 111 28.53 -36.46 -17.20
CA GLN A 111 28.74 -36.61 -18.65
C GLN A 111 30.16 -36.22 -19.07
N TRP A 112 30.69 -35.14 -18.50
CA TRP A 112 32.06 -34.69 -18.75
C TRP A 112 33.10 -35.72 -18.26
N GLU A 113 32.93 -36.24 -17.05
CA GLU A 113 33.81 -37.29 -16.51
C GLU A 113 33.80 -38.55 -17.37
N GLN A 114 32.62 -39.00 -17.81
CA GLN A 114 32.50 -40.14 -18.73
C GLN A 114 33.19 -39.89 -20.07
N PHE A 115 32.98 -38.70 -20.65
CA PHE A 115 33.63 -38.31 -21.90
C PHE A 115 35.16 -38.30 -21.77
N MET A 116 35.68 -37.67 -20.70
CA MET A 116 37.11 -37.59 -20.44
C MET A 116 37.74 -38.97 -20.24
N ASN A 117 37.08 -39.85 -19.48
CA ASN A 117 37.55 -41.22 -19.27
C ASN A 117 37.59 -42.01 -20.58
N HIS A 118 36.54 -41.91 -21.39
CA HIS A 118 36.49 -42.56 -22.69
C HIS A 118 37.55 -42.02 -23.67
N MET A 119 37.81 -40.71 -23.67
CA MET A 119 38.88 -40.11 -24.47
C MET A 119 40.26 -40.56 -24.00
N SER A 120 40.50 -40.60 -22.69
CA SER A 120 41.75 -41.09 -22.12
C SER A 120 42.01 -42.55 -22.51
N GLU A 121 40.97 -43.39 -22.46
CA GLU A 121 41.06 -44.79 -22.84
C GLU A 121 41.38 -44.96 -24.34
N LYS A 122 40.76 -44.15 -25.20
CA LYS A 122 41.09 -44.14 -26.63
C LYS A 122 42.54 -43.73 -26.90
N CYS A 123 43.03 -42.67 -26.24
CA CYS A 123 44.42 -42.27 -26.37
C CYS A 123 45.37 -43.41 -25.95
N ARG A 124 45.08 -44.04 -24.80
CA ARG A 124 45.85 -45.20 -24.32
C ARG A 124 45.90 -46.34 -25.32
N GLN A 125 44.76 -46.71 -25.90
CA GLN A 125 44.69 -47.77 -26.92
C GLN A 125 45.50 -47.41 -28.18
N VAL A 126 45.43 -46.15 -28.61
CA VAL A 126 46.23 -45.68 -29.75
C VAL A 126 47.72 -45.80 -29.43
N ASP A 127 48.16 -45.30 -28.28
CA ASP A 127 49.57 -45.39 -27.84
C ASP A 127 50.06 -46.85 -27.73
N GLU A 128 49.23 -47.75 -27.19
CA GLU A 128 49.52 -49.19 -27.12
C GLU A 128 49.67 -49.81 -28.54
N THR A 129 48.78 -49.46 -29.47
CA THR A 129 48.90 -49.96 -30.84
C THR A 129 50.14 -49.42 -31.57
N PHE A 130 50.51 -48.16 -31.31
CA PHE A 130 51.73 -47.57 -31.87
C PHE A 130 52.98 -48.25 -31.33
N THR A 131 53.07 -48.41 -30.01
CA THR A 131 54.20 -49.09 -29.35
C THR A 131 54.35 -50.53 -29.82
N GLU A 132 53.26 -51.31 -29.90
CA GLU A 132 53.32 -52.68 -30.45
C GLU A 132 53.82 -52.72 -31.90
N LYS A 133 53.43 -51.73 -32.73
CA LYS A 133 53.86 -51.67 -34.13
C LYS A 133 55.31 -51.26 -34.24
N GLU A 134 55.77 -50.32 -33.41
CA GLU A 134 57.17 -49.94 -33.31
C GLU A 134 58.05 -51.13 -32.87
N GLU A 135 57.62 -51.91 -31.87
CA GLU A 135 58.32 -53.12 -31.43
C GLU A 135 58.41 -54.15 -32.57
N LYS A 136 57.30 -54.48 -33.21
CA LYS A 136 57.27 -55.42 -34.35
C LYS A 136 58.16 -54.96 -35.51
N LEU A 137 58.18 -53.65 -35.79
CA LEU A 137 59.01 -53.08 -36.84
C LEU A 137 60.50 -53.17 -36.46
N THR A 138 60.83 -52.88 -35.20
CA THR A 138 62.18 -52.98 -34.67
C THR A 138 62.69 -54.43 -34.73
N GLU A 139 61.88 -55.39 -34.30
CA GLU A 139 62.18 -56.82 -34.41
C GLU A 139 62.41 -57.25 -35.87
N PHE A 140 61.55 -56.81 -36.79
CA PHE A 140 61.68 -57.10 -38.22
C PHE A 140 63.01 -56.58 -38.78
N TYR A 141 63.39 -55.34 -38.46
CA TYR A 141 64.67 -54.79 -38.91
C TYR A 141 65.87 -55.50 -38.29
N ILE A 142 65.82 -55.89 -37.01
CA ILE A 142 66.87 -56.69 -36.36
C ILE A 142 67.04 -58.05 -37.04
N ASP A 143 65.94 -58.73 -37.38
CA ASP A 143 66.00 -60.03 -38.09
C ASP A 143 66.54 -59.88 -39.51
N LEU A 144 66.17 -58.79 -40.20
CA LEU A 144 66.65 -58.48 -41.54
C LEU A 144 68.15 -58.14 -41.53
N GLU A 145 68.63 -57.41 -40.52
CA GLU A 145 70.05 -57.12 -40.31
C GLU A 145 70.85 -58.40 -40.03
N LYS A 146 70.33 -59.31 -39.19
CA LYS A 146 70.95 -60.63 -38.96
C LYS A 146 71.03 -61.49 -40.22
N LYS A 147 70.01 -61.42 -41.09
CA LYS A 147 69.97 -62.14 -42.37
C LYS A 147 70.94 -61.57 -43.41
N LEU A 148 71.30 -60.29 -43.31
CA LEU A 148 72.28 -59.63 -44.19
C LEU A 148 73.73 -59.81 -43.72
N GLN A 149 73.95 -60.28 -42.48
CA GLN A 149 75.27 -60.53 -41.90
C GLN A 149 75.75 -62.00 -42.03
N ASN A 150 74.95 -62.88 -42.64
CA ASN A 150 75.34 -64.20 -43.15
C ASN A 150 75.42 -64.18 -44.69
#